data_AF-A0A2S9QMX8-F1
#
_entry.id   AF-A0A2S9QMX8-F1
#
_cell.length_a   1.000
_cell.length_b   1.000
_cell.length_c   1.000
_cell.angle_alpha   90.00
_cell.angle_beta   90.00
_cell.angle_gamma   90.00
#
_symmetry.space_group_name_H-M   'P 1'
#
loop_
_entity.id
_entity.type
_entity.pdbx_description
1 polymer ?
#
loop_
_entity_poly.entity_id
_entity_poly.type
_entity_poly.pdbx_seq_one_letter_code
_entity_poly.pdbx_strand_id
1 'polypeptide(L)'
;MNAPTPHTAAEVEGWVAKMRKEIAIEPPAPGEVRTPDEIANQLELVESVANKALWIVKEADKVRADAAEVLLRARSKAQVAAEGKNAAERAAAVDLATEQERAEEAAAQIAYRYAKGLADLVDSRKSSLQTQSKLVLATYQLASNPRRA
;
A
#
# COMPACT_ATOMS: atom_id res chain seq x y z
N MET A 1 -6.02 28.50 13.54
CA MET A 1 -6.20 27.07 13.21
C MET A 1 -4.93 26.60 12.53
N ASN A 2 -4.14 25.74 13.17
CA ASN A 2 -2.94 25.18 12.53
C ASN A 2 -3.40 24.21 11.43
N ALA A 3 -2.97 24.44 10.19
CA ALA A 3 -3.20 23.48 9.12
C ALA A 3 -2.55 22.14 9.54
N PRO A 4 -3.24 21.00 9.34
CA PRO A 4 -2.64 19.70 9.62
C PRO A 4 -1.37 19.55 8.78
N THR A 5 -0.29 19.13 9.42
CA THR A 5 0.99 18.89 8.75
C THR A 5 0.78 17.80 7.69
N PRO A 6 1.15 18.04 6.42
CA PRO A 6 1.00 17.03 5.38
C PRO A 6 1.86 15.81 5.69
N HIS A 7 1.32 14.63 5.39
CA HIS A 7 2.02 13.37 5.59
C HIS A 7 3.17 13.20 4.61
N THR A 8 4.15 12.37 4.98
CA THR A 8 5.32 12.07 4.14
C THR A 8 5.23 10.69 3.50
N ALA A 9 6.02 10.47 2.43
CA ALA A 9 6.12 9.16 1.80
C ALA A 9 6.60 8.07 2.79
N ALA A 10 7.56 8.41 3.66
CA ALA A 10 8.08 7.49 4.68
C ALA A 10 7.02 7.08 5.71
N GLU A 11 6.13 8.00 6.10
CA GLU A 11 5.01 7.68 7.00
C GLU A 11 4.03 6.69 6.33
N VAL A 12 3.69 6.93 5.06
CA VAL A 12 2.83 6.03 4.28
C VAL A 12 3.45 4.63 4.20
N GLU A 13 4.74 4.53 3.90
CA GLU A 13 5.44 3.24 3.84
C GLU A 13 5.46 2.54 5.21
N GLY A 14 5.66 3.30 6.29
CA GLY A 14 5.58 2.78 7.66
C GLY A 14 4.21 2.20 7.99
N TRP A 15 3.13 2.87 7.59
CA TRP A 15 1.77 2.36 7.77
C TRP A 15 1.55 1.10 6.94
N VAL A 16 1.98 1.08 5.68
CA VAL A 16 1.87 -0.11 4.82
C VAL A 16 2.62 -1.29 5.43
N ALA A 17 3.86 -1.09 5.89
CA ALA A 17 4.66 -2.13 6.51
C ALA A 17 4.00 -2.68 7.78
N LYS A 18 3.41 -1.81 8.60
CA LYS A 18 2.65 -2.22 9.79
C LYS A 18 1.44 -3.07 9.41
N MET A 19 0.61 -2.60 8.49
CA MET A 19 -0.60 -3.32 8.06
C MET A 19 -0.28 -4.68 7.41
N ARG A 20 0.81 -4.76 6.62
CA ARG A 20 1.27 -6.03 6.05
C ARG A 20 1.63 -7.07 7.11
N LYS A 21 2.20 -6.64 8.24
CA LYS A 21 2.48 -7.51 9.38
C LYS A 21 1.19 -7.92 10.10
N GLU A 22 0.23 -7.01 10.25
CA GLU A 22 -1.07 -7.29 10.89
C GLU A 22 -1.88 -8.35 10.12
N ILE A 23 -1.83 -8.35 8.78
CA ILE A 23 -2.54 -9.34 7.93
C ILE A 23 -1.66 -10.53 7.53
N ALA A 24 -0.46 -10.67 8.11
CA ALA A 24 0.41 -11.79 7.83
C ALA A 24 -0.27 -13.07 8.34
N ILE A 25 -0.65 -13.95 7.42
CA ILE A 25 -1.31 -15.20 7.78
C ILE A 25 -0.27 -16.32 7.79
N GLU A 26 0.00 -16.85 8.97
CA GLU A 26 0.90 -18.00 9.13
C GLU A 26 0.27 -19.27 8.56
N PRO A 27 1.03 -20.10 7.83
CA PRO A 27 0.56 -21.40 7.40
C PRO A 27 0.33 -22.29 8.63
N PRO A 28 -0.70 -23.17 8.61
CA PRO A 28 -0.88 -24.16 9.67
C PRO A 28 0.33 -25.10 9.73
N ALA A 29 0.56 -25.72 10.89
CA ALA A 29 1.64 -26.69 11.03
C ALA A 29 1.45 -27.88 10.07
N PRO A 30 2.52 -28.57 9.67
CA PRO A 30 2.41 -29.75 8.80
C PRO A 30 1.46 -30.79 9.40
N GLY A 31 0.38 -31.11 8.66
CA GLY A 31 -0.64 -32.06 9.09
C GLY A 31 -1.86 -31.46 9.79
N GLU A 32 -1.85 -30.16 10.08
CA GLU A 32 -3.00 -29.46 10.65
C GLU A 32 -3.86 -28.79 9.58
N VAL A 33 -5.18 -28.81 9.78
CA VAL A 33 -6.14 -28.07 8.97
C VAL A 33 -6.68 -26.93 9.83
N ARG A 34 -6.78 -25.73 9.26
CA ARG A 34 -7.37 -24.60 9.97
C ARG A 34 -8.80 -24.89 10.39
N THR A 35 -9.11 -24.49 11.61
CA THR A 35 -10.45 -24.56 12.18
C THR A 35 -11.33 -23.42 11.66
N PRO A 36 -12.68 -23.58 11.73
CA PRO A 36 -13.60 -22.50 11.42
C PRO A 36 -13.33 -21.22 12.23
N ASP A 37 -13.03 -21.36 13.52
CA ASP A 37 -12.80 -20.22 14.43
C ASP A 37 -11.52 -19.46 14.07
N GLU A 38 -10.44 -20.17 13.70
CA GLU A 38 -9.21 -19.54 13.20
C GLU A 38 -9.45 -18.75 11.90
N ILE A 39 -10.27 -19.29 10.99
CA ILE A 39 -10.62 -18.60 9.75
C ILE A 39 -11.48 -17.36 10.04
N ALA A 40 -12.44 -17.46 10.97
CA ALA A 40 -13.26 -16.32 11.39
C ALA A 40 -12.41 -15.20 12.00
N ASN A 41 -11.53 -15.53 12.94
CA ASN A 41 -10.59 -14.58 13.55
C ASN A 41 -9.70 -13.90 12.49
N GLN A 42 -9.20 -14.66 11.51
CA GLN A 42 -8.39 -14.10 10.42
C GLN A 42 -9.20 -13.20 9.49
N LEU A 43 -10.46 -13.54 9.21
CA LEU A 43 -11.35 -12.69 8.41
C LEU A 43 -11.61 -11.35 9.11
N GLU A 44 -11.90 -11.36 10.41
CA GLU A 44 -12.12 -10.13 11.19
C GLU A 44 -10.87 -9.22 11.17
N LEU A 45 -9.68 -9.79 11.33
CA LEU A 45 -8.42 -9.06 11.21
C LEU A 45 -8.26 -8.42 9.84
N VAL A 46 -8.46 -9.19 8.76
CA VAL A 46 -8.36 -8.69 7.38
C VAL A 46 -9.39 -7.59 7.10
N GLU A 47 -10.63 -7.71 7.61
CA GLU A 47 -11.66 -6.67 7.47
C GLU A 47 -11.31 -5.39 8.23
N SER A 48 -10.73 -5.51 9.43
CA SER A 48 -10.27 -4.35 10.19
C SER A 48 -9.17 -3.56 9.46
N VAL A 49 -8.33 -4.25 8.70
CA VAL A 49 -7.25 -3.65 7.90
C VAL A 49 -7.76 -3.11 6.57
N ALA A 50 -8.80 -3.70 5.97
CA ALA A 50 -9.38 -3.24 4.70
C ALA A 50 -9.82 -1.77 4.76
N ASN A 51 -10.50 -1.38 5.84
CA ASN A 51 -10.94 0.00 6.02
C ASN A 51 -9.76 0.97 6.15
N LYS A 52 -8.69 0.55 6.84
CA LYS A 52 -7.45 1.36 6.98
C LYS A 52 -6.68 1.43 5.66
N ALA A 53 -6.65 0.35 4.88
CA ALA A 53 -5.95 0.30 3.60
C ALA A 53 -6.52 1.33 2.61
N LEU A 54 -7.85 1.50 2.54
CA LEU A 54 -8.47 2.54 1.72
C LEU A 54 -8.04 3.95 2.13
N TRP A 55 -7.97 4.22 3.44
CA TRP A 55 -7.49 5.50 3.95
C TRP A 55 -6.01 5.73 3.61
N ILE A 56 -5.14 4.71 3.78
CA ILE A 56 -3.72 4.80 3.43
C ILE A 56 -3.53 5.08 1.93
N VAL A 57 -4.29 4.42 1.05
CA VAL A 57 -4.24 4.69 -0.40
C VAL A 57 -4.61 6.13 -0.71
N LYS A 58 -5.64 6.67 -0.05
CA LYS A 58 -6.06 8.06 -0.22
C LYS A 58 -4.98 9.04 0.24
N GLU A 59 -4.37 8.82 1.40
CA GLU A 59 -3.28 9.69 1.88
C GLU A 59 -2.05 9.58 0.98
N ALA A 60 -1.69 8.39 0.53
CA ALA A 60 -0.59 8.20 -0.40
C ALA A 60 -0.81 8.92 -1.75
N ASP A 61 -2.05 8.97 -2.24
CA ASP A 61 -2.40 9.70 -3.46
C ASP A 61 -2.21 11.21 -3.30
N LYS A 62 -2.59 11.76 -2.13
CA LYS A 62 -2.35 13.17 -1.80
C LYS A 62 -0.87 13.49 -1.72
N VAL A 63 -0.09 12.70 -0.98
CA VAL A 63 1.36 12.90 -0.87
C VAL A 63 2.02 12.89 -2.24
N ARG A 64 1.60 11.98 -3.12
CA ARG A 64 2.07 11.94 -4.51
C ARG A 64 1.68 13.19 -5.29
N ALA A 65 0.43 13.65 -5.18
CA ALA A 65 -0.02 14.86 -5.88
C ALA A 65 0.72 16.11 -5.40
N ASP A 66 0.91 16.26 -4.09
CA ASP A 66 1.62 17.38 -3.47
C ASP A 66 3.09 17.39 -3.91
N ALA A 67 3.78 16.23 -3.89
CA ALA A 67 5.16 16.13 -4.34
C ALA A 67 5.33 16.46 -5.83
N ALA A 68 4.39 16.01 -6.68
CA ALA A 68 4.37 16.35 -8.10
C ALA A 68 4.17 17.86 -8.33
N GLU A 69 3.31 18.52 -7.54
CA GLU A 69 3.12 19.96 -7.61
C GLU A 69 4.36 20.73 -7.14
N VAL A 70 4.99 20.28 -6.05
CA VAL A 70 6.26 20.86 -5.55
C VAL A 70 7.35 20.77 -6.60
N LEU A 71 7.53 19.60 -7.22
CA LEU A 71 8.50 19.42 -8.31
C LEU A 71 8.21 20.34 -9.51
N LEU A 72 6.95 20.47 -9.91
CA LEU A 72 6.57 21.36 -11.02
C LEU A 72 6.93 22.82 -10.71
N ARG A 73 6.62 23.29 -9.50
CA ARG A 73 6.95 24.64 -9.03
C ARG A 73 8.47 24.84 -8.95
N ALA A 74 9.21 23.86 -8.44
CA ALA A 74 10.67 23.89 -8.36
C ALA A 74 11.30 23.96 -9.76
N ARG A 75 10.84 23.14 -10.71
CA ARG A 75 11.30 23.18 -12.11
C ARG A 75 11.02 24.51 -12.78
N SER A 76 9.83 25.08 -12.59
CA SER A 76 9.50 26.40 -13.15
C SER A 76 10.44 27.49 -12.62
N LYS A 77 10.70 27.51 -11.30
CA LYS A 77 11.65 28.46 -10.70
C LYS A 77 13.07 28.24 -11.20
N ALA A 78 13.52 27.00 -11.24
CA ALA A 78 14.84 26.63 -11.72
C ALA A 78 15.03 27.01 -13.20
N GLN A 79 14.01 26.83 -14.05
CA GLN A 79 14.06 27.25 -15.46
C GLN A 79 14.25 28.75 -15.63
N VAL A 80 13.61 29.57 -14.78
CA VAL A 80 13.78 31.03 -14.80
C VAL A 80 15.17 31.44 -14.32
N ALA A 81 15.71 30.73 -13.33
CA ALA A 81 17.02 31.00 -12.74
C ALA A 81 18.20 30.33 -13.47
N ALA A 82 17.96 29.47 -14.46
CA ALA A 82 18.99 28.66 -15.09
C ALA A 82 19.91 29.49 -15.98
N GLU A 83 21.18 29.57 -15.58
CA GLU A 83 22.25 30.17 -16.36
C GLU A 83 23.01 29.11 -17.17
N GLY A 84 23.52 29.49 -18.33
CA GLY A 84 24.29 28.59 -19.21
C GLY A 84 24.45 29.16 -20.61
N LYS A 85 25.56 28.85 -21.27
CA LYS A 85 25.91 29.41 -22.58
C LYS A 85 25.08 28.80 -23.70
N ASN A 86 24.58 27.58 -23.50
CA ASN A 86 23.75 26.85 -24.45
C ASN A 86 22.53 26.20 -23.76
N ALA A 87 21.64 25.61 -24.55
CA ALA A 87 20.43 24.99 -24.04
C ALA A 87 20.73 23.76 -23.15
N ALA A 88 21.78 22.99 -23.46
CA ALA A 88 22.15 21.79 -22.69
C ALA A 88 22.66 22.15 -21.29
N GLU A 89 23.49 23.18 -21.17
CA GLU A 89 23.99 23.68 -19.88
C GLU A 89 22.86 24.19 -18.99
N ARG A 90 21.91 24.95 -19.56
CA ARG A 90 20.73 25.42 -18.82
C ARG A 90 19.85 24.26 -18.35
N ALA A 91 19.63 23.25 -19.19
CA ALA A 91 18.87 22.06 -18.81
C ALA A 91 19.54 21.28 -17.67
N ALA A 92 20.86 21.11 -17.73
CA ALA A 92 21.63 20.47 -16.67
C ALA A 92 21.55 21.26 -15.34
N ALA A 93 21.58 22.59 -15.40
CA ALA A 93 21.41 23.45 -14.22
C ALA A 93 20.01 23.30 -13.59
N VAL A 94 18.95 23.25 -14.40
CA VAL A 94 17.58 22.99 -13.93
C VAL A 94 17.47 21.62 -13.27
N ASP A 95 18.05 20.61 -13.90
CA ASP A 95 18.01 19.25 -13.38
C ASP A 95 18.75 19.15 -12.05
N LEU A 96 19.96 19.70 -11.94
CA LEU A 96 20.70 19.74 -10.68
C LEU A 96 19.93 20.49 -9.58
N ALA A 97 19.32 21.63 -9.92
CA ALA A 97 18.55 22.43 -8.98
C ALA A 97 17.24 21.78 -8.52
N THR A 98 16.79 20.72 -9.19
CA THR A 98 15.53 20.00 -8.88
C THR A 98 15.75 18.53 -8.57
N GLU A 99 16.99 18.13 -8.29
CA GLU A 99 17.32 16.73 -8.00
C GLU A 99 16.60 16.22 -6.75
N GLN A 100 16.56 17.03 -5.69
CA GLN A 100 15.91 16.65 -4.44
C GLN A 100 14.40 16.46 -4.62
N GLU A 101 13.71 17.42 -5.23
CA GLU A 101 12.26 17.33 -5.44
C GLU A 101 11.90 16.18 -6.39
N ARG A 102 12.77 15.84 -7.34
CA ARG A 102 12.60 14.63 -8.17
C ARG A 102 12.71 13.35 -7.35
N ALA A 103 13.66 13.29 -6.42
CA ALA A 103 13.82 12.14 -5.53
C ALA A 103 12.61 11.98 -4.59
N GLU A 104 12.08 13.10 -4.06
CA GLU A 104 10.89 13.11 -3.20
C GLU A 104 9.62 12.70 -3.95
N GLU A 105 9.45 13.15 -5.20
CA GLU A 105 8.35 12.74 -6.07
C GLU A 105 8.40 11.24 -6.38
N ALA A 106 9.59 10.72 -6.72
CA ALA A 106 9.79 9.30 -6.94
C ALA A 106 9.48 8.46 -5.70
N ALA A 107 9.91 8.91 -4.51
CA ALA A 107 9.59 8.25 -3.25
C ALA A 107 8.07 8.24 -2.99
N ALA A 108 7.37 9.35 -3.23
CA ALA A 108 5.91 9.41 -3.09
C ALA A 108 5.18 8.48 -4.08
N GLN A 109 5.67 8.36 -5.32
CA GLN A 109 5.14 7.38 -6.28
C GLN A 109 5.32 5.93 -5.79
N ILE A 110 6.48 5.60 -5.23
CA ILE A 110 6.76 4.26 -4.69
C ILE A 110 5.81 3.97 -3.52
N ALA A 111 5.69 4.89 -2.56
CA ALA A 111 4.79 4.77 -1.43
C ALA A 111 3.33 4.55 -1.86
N TYR A 112 2.86 5.28 -2.88
CA TYR A 112 1.53 5.07 -3.47
C TYR A 112 1.35 3.68 -4.07
N ARG A 113 2.35 3.16 -4.80
CA ARG A 113 2.31 1.79 -5.34
C ARG A 113 2.27 0.75 -4.21
N TYR A 114 3.00 0.95 -3.13
CA TYR A 114 2.95 0.07 -1.96
C TYR A 114 1.60 0.10 -1.26
N ALA A 115 0.97 1.28 -1.14
CA ALA A 115 -0.37 1.43 -0.59
C ALA A 115 -1.41 0.69 -1.45
N LYS A 116 -1.35 0.80 -2.79
CA LYS A 116 -2.21 0.02 -3.69
C LYS A 116 -1.98 -1.48 -3.54
N GLY A 117 -0.72 -1.91 -3.54
CA GLY A 117 -0.37 -3.31 -3.34
C GLY A 117 -0.83 -3.88 -1.99
N LEU A 118 -0.97 -3.05 -0.95
CA LEU A 118 -1.61 -3.45 0.31
C LEU A 118 -3.12 -3.69 0.12
N ALA A 119 -3.83 -2.77 -0.55
CA ALA A 119 -5.27 -2.93 -0.80
C ALA A 119 -5.56 -4.21 -1.62
N ASP A 120 -4.78 -4.45 -2.67
CA ASP A 120 -4.88 -5.66 -3.49
C ASP A 120 -4.58 -6.93 -2.68
N LEU A 121 -3.57 -6.86 -1.80
CA LEU A 121 -3.23 -7.97 -0.90
C LEU A 121 -4.37 -8.27 0.07
N VAL A 122 -4.98 -7.25 0.67
CA VAL A 122 -6.12 -7.42 1.58
C VAL A 122 -7.28 -8.13 0.87
N ASP A 123 -7.61 -7.69 -0.35
CA ASP A 123 -8.72 -8.27 -1.11
C ASP A 123 -8.43 -9.73 -1.51
N SER A 124 -7.19 -10.00 -1.93
CA SER A 124 -6.70 -11.36 -2.19
C SER A 124 -6.78 -12.26 -0.95
N ARG A 125 -6.36 -11.76 0.22
CA ARG A 125 -6.43 -12.50 1.49
C ARG A 125 -7.86 -12.79 1.89
N LYS A 126 -8.78 -11.83 1.74
CA LYS A 126 -10.21 -12.02 1.99
C LYS A 126 -10.78 -13.14 1.11
N SER A 127 -10.52 -13.10 -0.19
CA SER A 127 -10.97 -14.13 -1.13
C SER A 127 -10.40 -15.52 -0.80
N SER A 128 -9.12 -15.60 -0.45
CA SER A 128 -8.47 -16.85 -0.04
C SER A 128 -9.11 -17.43 1.24
N LEU A 129 -9.34 -16.61 2.27
CA LEU A 129 -9.96 -17.04 3.52
C LEU A 129 -11.41 -17.48 3.33
N GLN A 130 -12.19 -16.77 2.49
CA GLN A 130 -13.54 -17.20 2.13
C GLN A 130 -13.54 -18.56 1.42
N THR A 131 -12.55 -18.82 0.57
CA THR A 131 -12.39 -20.12 -0.10
C THR A 131 -12.04 -21.21 0.91
N GLN A 132 -11.12 -20.95 1.83
CA GLN A 132 -10.77 -21.88 2.92
C GLN A 132 -11.98 -22.18 3.81
N SER A 133 -12.78 -21.17 4.16
CA SER A 133 -14.01 -21.33 4.96
C SER A 133 -14.99 -22.32 4.30
N LYS A 134 -15.19 -22.20 2.99
CA LYS A 134 -16.07 -23.12 2.23
C LYS A 134 -15.53 -24.55 2.21
N LEU A 135 -14.21 -24.72 2.06
CA LEU A 135 -13.56 -26.04 2.09
C LEU A 135 -13.70 -26.70 3.46
N VAL A 136 -13.43 -25.95 4.54
CA VAL A 136 -13.60 -26.45 5.90
C VAL A 136 -15.06 -26.87 6.13
N LEU A 137 -16.03 -26.02 5.78
CA LEU A 137 -17.45 -26.37 5.89
C LEU A 137 -17.80 -27.66 5.12
N ALA A 138 -17.30 -27.82 3.89
CA ALA A 138 -17.52 -29.01 3.08
C ALA A 138 -16.94 -30.28 3.76
N THR A 139 -15.74 -30.19 4.34
CA THR A 139 -15.12 -31.30 5.08
C THR A 139 -15.95 -31.70 6.30
N TYR A 140 -16.46 -30.73 7.07
CA TYR A 140 -17.35 -31.02 8.20
C TYR A 140 -18.68 -31.64 7.76
N GLN A 141 -19.26 -31.21 6.64
CA GLN A 141 -20.49 -31.79 6.08
C GLN A 141 -20.29 -33.24 5.59
N LEU A 142 -19.15 -33.53 4.96
CA LEU A 142 -18.75 -34.88 4.56
C LEU A 142 -18.55 -35.80 5.78
N ALA A 143 -17.84 -35.33 6.80
CA ALA A 143 -17.58 -36.10 8.02
C ALA A 143 -18.86 -36.37 8.83
N SER A 144 -19.81 -35.42 8.85
CA SER A 144 -21.06 -35.54 9.59
C SER A 144 -22.15 -36.34 8.87
N ASN A 145 -21.99 -36.63 7.57
CA ASN A 145 -23.01 -37.34 6.78
C ASN A 145 -22.41 -38.40 5.83
N PRO A 146 -21.88 -39.52 6.38
CA PRO A 146 -21.14 -40.53 5.62
C PRO A 146 -21.98 -41.33 4.61
N ARG A 147 -23.30 -41.12 4.53
CA ARG A 147 -24.22 -41.81 3.60
C ARG A 147 -24.45 -41.08 2.26
N ARG A 148 -23.73 -39.99 1.99
CA ARG A 148 -23.82 -39.21 0.74
C ARG A 148 -22.52 -39.17 -0.08
N ALA A 149 -21.52 -39.98 0.27
CA ALA A 149 -20.30 -40.18 -0.52
C ALA A 149 -20.49 -41.33 -1.51
#